data_AF-A0A430KX62-F1
#
_entry.id   AF-A0A430KX62-F1
#
_cell.length_a   1.000
_cell.length_b   1.000
_cell.length_c   1.000
_cell.angle_alpha   90.00
_cell.angle_beta   90.00
_cell.angle_gamma   90.00
#
_symmetry.space_group_name_H-M   'P 1'
#
loop_
_entity.id
_entity.type
_entity.pdbx_description
1 polymer ?
#
loop_
_entity_poly.entity_id
_entity_poly.type
_entity_poly.pdbx_seq_one_letter_code
_entity_poly.pdbx_strand_id
1 'polypeptide(L)'
;MSRCRHTCWLKPWVRGPESGLDVTDRPQRILRDFDDPDVDTTGVLMLVGSQSKQAAFRKLLFQNEPVRARASGEVHLLVSSFREYRQRPFVIADTDIPKSQSRPSSPRGRLCHEVTVHTFMENSMPGEVSEIHDRLFHKALLPFADVICVFVEDIVFDPHDVFRELYEDACSRASSEFKPGYKG
;
A
#
# COMPACT_ATOMS: atom_id res chain seq x y z
N MET A 1 0.29 21.04 -19.15
CA MET A 1 -0.70 20.24 -18.39
C MET A 1 -0.40 20.39 -16.91
N SER A 2 -1.39 20.67 -16.06
CA SER A 2 -1.18 20.81 -14.62
C SER A 2 -0.67 19.49 -14.02
N ARG A 3 0.30 19.55 -13.10
CA ARG A 3 0.79 18.36 -12.38
C ARG A 3 -0.39 17.76 -11.58
N CYS A 4 -0.74 16.52 -11.88
CA CYS A 4 -1.77 15.80 -11.16
C CYS A 4 -1.33 15.57 -9.71
N ARG A 5 -2.15 16.00 -8.74
CA ARG A 5 -1.87 15.87 -7.29
C ARG A 5 -2.50 14.63 -6.65
N HIS A 6 -3.02 13.70 -7.46
CA HIS A 6 -3.58 12.45 -6.94
C HIS A 6 -2.46 11.52 -6.47
N THR A 7 -2.65 10.95 -5.29
CA THR A 7 -1.68 10.07 -4.63
C THR A 7 -2.03 8.60 -4.74
N CYS A 8 -3.26 8.27 -5.15
CA CYS A 8 -3.73 6.89 -5.28
C CYS A 8 -2.92 6.15 -6.37
N TRP A 9 -2.39 4.99 -6.01
CA TRP A 9 -1.70 4.07 -6.91
C TRP A 9 -2.58 2.88 -7.25
N LEU A 10 -3.08 2.19 -6.22
CA LEU A 10 -3.92 1.00 -6.36
C LEU A 10 -5.27 1.28 -5.73
N LYS A 11 -6.33 0.95 -6.44
CA LYS A 11 -7.69 1.09 -5.93
C LYS A 11 -8.51 -0.17 -6.26
N PRO A 12 -8.73 -1.05 -5.28
CA PRO A 12 -9.61 -2.19 -5.47
C PRO A 12 -11.05 -1.72 -5.59
N TRP A 13 -11.84 -2.44 -6.39
CA TRP A 13 -13.26 -2.18 -6.55
C TRP A 13 -14.04 -3.48 -6.70
N VAL A 14 -15.30 -3.42 -6.29
CA VAL A 14 -16.29 -4.49 -6.47
C VAL A 14 -17.54 -3.84 -7.04
N ARG A 15 -18.17 -4.44 -8.04
CA ARG A 15 -19.39 -3.95 -8.68
C ARG A 15 -20.29 -5.14 -9.05
N GLY A 16 -21.22 -5.46 -8.15
CA GLY A 16 -22.07 -6.64 -8.32
C GLY A 16 -21.21 -7.91 -8.30
N PRO A 17 -21.26 -8.76 -9.35
CA PRO A 17 -20.42 -9.96 -9.42
C PRO A 17 -18.98 -9.67 -9.86
N GLU A 18 -18.70 -8.47 -10.37
CA GLU A 18 -17.37 -8.13 -10.87
C GLU A 18 -16.52 -7.55 -9.77
N SER A 19 -15.24 -7.88 -9.78
CA SER A 19 -14.23 -7.22 -8.96
C SER A 19 -12.98 -6.93 -9.79
N GLY A 20 -12.19 -5.99 -9.31
CA GLY A 20 -11.02 -5.56 -10.04
C GLY A 20 -10.18 -4.56 -9.30
N LEU A 21 -9.24 -4.00 -10.04
CA LEU A 21 -8.20 -3.12 -9.56
C LEU A 21 -7.95 -2.01 -10.58
N ASP A 22 -8.11 -0.76 -10.15
CA ASP A 22 -7.60 0.40 -10.88
C ASP A 22 -6.12 0.59 -10.50
N VAL A 23 -5.22 0.61 -11.49
CA VAL A 23 -3.78 0.87 -11.35
C VAL A 23 -3.46 2.18 -12.02
N THR A 24 -2.84 3.11 -11.30
CA THR A 24 -2.46 4.43 -11.83
C THR A 24 -0.96 4.51 -12.13
N ASP A 25 -0.57 5.46 -12.98
CA ASP A 25 0.81 5.86 -13.28
C ASP A 25 1.53 6.58 -12.11
N ARG A 26 1.04 6.47 -10.87
CA ARG A 26 1.62 7.17 -9.71
C ARG A 26 3.09 6.82 -9.45
N PRO A 27 3.53 5.54 -9.48
CA PRO A 27 4.94 5.20 -9.28
C PRO A 27 5.86 5.92 -10.28
N GLN A 28 5.52 5.89 -11.56
CA GLN A 28 6.31 6.51 -12.63
C GLN A 28 6.39 8.02 -12.47
N ARG A 29 5.31 8.66 -11.99
CA ARG A 29 5.31 10.10 -11.71
C ARG A 29 6.14 10.47 -10.50
N ILE A 30 6.15 9.63 -9.46
CA ILE A 30 6.99 9.82 -8.28
C ILE A 30 8.46 9.72 -8.66
N LEU A 31 8.85 8.73 -9.47
CA LEU A 31 10.24 8.57 -9.89
C LEU A 31 10.78 9.77 -10.66
N ARG A 32 9.91 10.52 -11.37
CA ARG A 32 10.29 11.77 -12.05
C ARG A 32 10.55 12.94 -11.10
N ASP A 33 10.20 12.82 -9.81
CA ASP A 33 10.48 13.83 -8.80
C ASP A 33 11.88 13.63 -8.16
N PHE A 34 12.60 12.54 -8.48
CA PHE A 34 13.98 12.29 -8.05
C PHE A 34 14.96 12.61 -9.20
N ASP A 35 16.14 13.13 -8.87
CA ASP A 35 17.20 13.38 -9.84
C ASP A 35 17.88 12.05 -10.24
N ASP A 36 18.20 11.22 -9.24
CA ASP A 36 18.61 9.82 -9.38
C ASP A 36 17.90 8.95 -8.33
N PRO A 37 16.86 8.18 -8.69
CA PRO A 37 16.09 7.39 -7.72
C PRO A 37 16.92 6.29 -7.03
N ASP A 38 18.00 5.82 -7.64
CA ASP A 38 18.84 4.76 -7.07
C ASP A 38 19.81 5.32 -6.00
N VAL A 39 20.04 6.64 -6.02
CA VAL A 39 20.96 7.33 -5.09
C VAL A 39 20.22 8.22 -4.08
N ASP A 40 19.11 8.84 -4.50
CA ASP A 40 18.41 9.88 -3.74
C ASP A 40 17.29 9.34 -2.84
N THR A 41 16.80 8.12 -3.10
CA THR A 41 15.74 7.51 -2.28
C THR A 41 16.32 6.89 -1.01
N THR A 42 15.66 7.13 0.12
CA THR A 42 16.04 6.52 1.42
C THR A 42 15.21 5.27 1.75
N GLY A 43 14.40 4.80 0.79
CA GLY A 43 13.54 3.62 0.94
C GLY A 43 12.03 3.92 0.95
N VAL A 44 11.26 2.87 1.22
CA VAL A 44 9.80 2.82 1.23
C VAL A 44 9.29 2.53 2.65
N LEU A 45 8.63 3.51 3.24
CA LEU A 45 7.92 3.40 4.50
C LEU A 45 6.45 3.02 4.24
N MET A 46 6.02 1.87 4.73
CA MET A 46 4.63 1.45 4.64
C MET A 46 3.87 1.75 5.93
N LEU A 47 2.74 2.44 5.84
CA LEU A 47 1.87 2.76 6.97
C LEU A 47 0.52 2.05 6.81
N VAL A 48 0.18 1.22 7.80
CA VAL A 48 -1.00 0.34 7.77
C VAL A 48 -1.89 0.60 8.97
N GLY A 49 -3.09 1.09 8.73
CA GLY A 49 -4.04 1.45 9.79
C GLY A 49 -5.01 2.54 9.36
N SER A 50 -5.87 2.97 10.29
CA SER A 50 -6.98 3.89 10.08
C SER A 50 -6.82 5.17 10.90
N GLN A 51 -7.55 5.36 11.99
CA GLN A 51 -7.62 6.57 12.79
C GLN A 51 -6.33 6.84 13.57
N SER A 52 -5.76 5.84 14.24
CA SER A 52 -4.52 5.96 15.01
C SER A 52 -3.33 6.21 14.08
N LYS A 53 -3.29 5.59 12.90
CA LYS A 53 -2.35 5.95 11.82
C LYS A 53 -2.44 7.43 11.46
N GLN A 54 -3.64 7.95 11.21
CA GLN A 54 -3.83 9.36 10.84
C GLN A 54 -3.43 10.33 11.95
N ALA A 55 -3.66 9.94 13.22
CA ALA A 55 -3.21 10.72 14.37
C ALA A 55 -1.68 10.73 14.48
N ALA A 56 -1.03 9.58 14.29
CA ALA A 56 0.42 9.47 14.28
C ALA A 56 1.05 10.22 13.11
N PHE A 57 0.50 10.10 11.90
CA PHE A 57 1.00 10.79 10.70
C PHE A 57 1.12 12.31 10.93
N ARG A 58 0.16 12.93 11.63
CA ARG A 58 0.19 14.36 11.96
C ARG A 58 1.26 14.74 12.98
N LYS A 59 1.65 13.79 13.84
CA LYS A 59 2.71 13.98 14.84
C LYS A 59 4.09 13.70 14.24
N LEU A 60 4.16 12.79 13.28
CA LEU A 60 5.35 12.54 12.49
C LEU A 60 5.63 13.80 11.68
N LEU A 61 6.85 14.32 11.79
CA LEU A 61 7.29 15.58 11.18
C LEU A 61 7.50 15.46 9.67
N PHE A 62 6.58 14.80 8.97
CA PHE A 62 6.54 14.69 7.52
C PHE A 62 6.21 16.05 6.90
N GLN A 63 6.64 16.24 5.66
CA GLN A 63 6.28 17.44 4.89
C GLN A 63 4.87 17.37 4.29
N ASN A 64 4.33 16.15 4.15
CA ASN A 64 3.02 15.93 3.54
C ASN A 64 1.89 16.11 4.55
N GLU A 65 0.72 16.44 4.03
CA GLU A 65 -0.52 16.29 4.76
C GLU A 65 -0.96 14.82 4.77
N PRO A 66 -1.62 14.35 5.85
CA PRO A 66 -2.16 13.01 5.91
C PRO A 66 -3.13 12.75 4.75
N VAL A 67 -2.99 11.60 4.11
CA VAL A 67 -3.95 11.17 3.09
C VAL A 67 -5.23 10.74 3.78
N ARG A 68 -6.31 11.48 3.54
CA ARG A 68 -7.65 10.99 3.88
C ARG A 68 -8.00 9.90 2.87
N ALA A 69 -7.72 8.63 3.20
CA ALA A 69 -8.19 7.50 2.40
C ALA A 69 -9.70 7.64 2.19
N ARG A 70 -10.16 7.62 0.92
CA ARG A 70 -11.57 7.93 0.58
C ARG A 70 -12.35 6.68 0.24
N ALA A 71 -11.67 5.59 -0.11
CA ALA A 71 -12.25 4.25 -0.17
C ALA A 71 -11.34 3.23 0.54
N SER A 72 -11.97 2.18 1.02
CA SER A 72 -11.32 1.07 1.72
C SER A 72 -10.39 0.29 0.80
N GLY A 73 -9.21 -0.07 1.31
CA GLY A 73 -8.20 -0.82 0.58
C GLY A 73 -7.46 -0.02 -0.50
N GLU A 74 -7.67 1.30 -0.60
CA GLU A 74 -6.87 2.17 -1.47
C GLU A 74 -5.42 2.24 -0.96
N VAL A 75 -4.47 2.12 -1.89
CA VAL A 75 -3.04 2.32 -1.62
C VAL A 75 -2.62 3.64 -2.24
N HIS A 76 -2.03 4.49 -1.42
CA HIS A 76 -1.52 5.80 -1.84
C HIS A 76 -0.01 5.86 -1.72
N LEU A 77 0.64 6.50 -2.70
CA LEU A 77 2.07 6.77 -2.68
C LEU A 77 2.35 8.26 -2.53
N LEU A 78 3.13 8.59 -1.51
CA LEU A 78 3.60 9.94 -1.19
C LEU A 78 5.12 9.99 -1.28
N VAL A 79 5.66 11.15 -1.65
CA VAL A 79 7.07 11.47 -1.45
C VAL A 79 7.14 12.41 -0.27
N SER A 80 7.93 12.06 0.74
CA SER A 80 8.10 12.83 1.96
C SER A 80 9.57 12.97 2.30
N SER A 81 9.87 13.91 3.18
CA SER A 81 11.10 13.92 3.95
C SER A 81 10.75 14.30 5.39
N PHE A 82 11.67 14.04 6.32
CA PHE A 82 11.54 14.66 7.64
C PHE A 82 11.81 16.16 7.52
N ARG A 83 11.08 16.98 8.28
CA ARG A 83 11.27 18.45 8.31
C ARG A 83 12.69 18.86 8.68
N GLU A 84 13.33 18.06 9.53
CA GLU A 84 14.70 18.26 10.03
C GLU A 84 15.76 17.78 9.01
N TYR A 85 15.43 16.76 8.21
CA TYR A 85 16.32 16.12 7.25
C TYR A 85 15.74 16.21 5.84
N ARG A 86 15.75 17.42 5.27
CA ARG A 86 15.14 17.71 3.96
C ARG A 86 15.88 17.13 2.76
N GLN A 87 17.11 16.66 2.92
CA GLN A 87 17.96 16.24 1.82
C GLN A 87 17.79 14.78 1.39
N ARG A 88 16.92 14.03 2.05
CA ARG A 88 16.76 12.59 1.83
C ARG A 88 15.29 12.22 1.75
N PRO A 89 14.68 12.34 0.55
CA PRO A 89 13.30 11.93 0.36
C PRO A 89 13.14 10.42 0.49
N PHE A 90 11.98 10.01 0.99
CA PHE A 90 11.53 8.62 1.03
C PHE A 90 10.10 8.52 0.52
N VAL A 91 9.72 7.33 0.08
CA VAL A 91 8.37 7.05 -0.39
C VAL A 91 7.54 6.52 0.78
N ILE A 92 6.32 7.03 0.94
CA ILE A 92 5.35 6.49 1.88
C ILE A 92 4.27 5.75 1.10
N ALA A 93 4.11 4.46 1.40
CA ALA A 93 2.96 3.67 1.00
C ALA A 93 1.91 3.72 2.12
N ASP A 94 0.88 4.54 1.93
CA ASP A 94 -0.22 4.69 2.88
C ASP A 94 -1.40 3.81 2.47
N THR A 95 -1.79 2.87 3.32
CA THR A 95 -2.96 2.00 3.12
C THR A 95 -3.80 1.93 4.38
N ASP A 96 -5.11 1.88 4.21
CA ASP A 96 -6.04 1.56 5.30
C ASP A 96 -6.24 0.04 5.42
N ILE A 97 -6.80 -0.40 6.54
CA ILE A 97 -7.24 -1.77 6.75
C ILE A 97 -8.68 -1.87 6.26
N PRO A 98 -8.98 -2.75 5.29
CA PRO A 98 -10.31 -2.83 4.74
C PRO A 98 -11.34 -3.18 5.81
N LYS A 99 -12.45 -2.42 5.85
CA LYS A 99 -13.63 -2.81 6.64
C LYS A 99 -14.54 -3.65 5.76
N SER A 100 -15.07 -4.77 6.27
CA SER A 100 -15.87 -5.73 5.48
C SER A 100 -17.13 -5.13 4.84
N GLN A 101 -17.56 -3.93 5.27
CA GLN A 101 -18.74 -3.24 4.73
C GLN A 101 -18.41 -1.97 3.94
N SER A 102 -17.18 -1.85 3.47
CA SER A 102 -16.78 -0.67 2.71
C SER A 102 -17.53 -0.56 1.38
N ARG A 103 -18.09 0.63 1.14
CA ARG A 103 -18.92 0.88 -0.04
C ARG A 103 -18.12 0.61 -1.33
N PRO A 104 -18.68 -0.12 -2.29
CA PRO A 104 -18.07 -0.34 -3.58
C PRO A 104 -17.79 1.02 -4.24
N SER A 105 -16.50 1.31 -4.45
CA SER A 105 -16.11 2.53 -5.13
C SER A 105 -16.17 2.28 -6.64
N SER A 106 -16.96 3.07 -7.36
CA SER A 106 -17.05 2.91 -8.81
C SER A 106 -15.71 3.27 -9.48
N PRO A 107 -15.34 2.61 -10.59
CA PRO A 107 -14.25 3.08 -11.44
C PRO A 107 -14.65 4.48 -11.93
N ARG A 108 -13.94 5.50 -11.46
CA ARG A 108 -14.09 6.86 -11.99
C ARG A 108 -12.82 7.15 -12.72
N GLY A 109 -12.85 6.96 -14.05
CA GLY A 109 -11.79 7.45 -14.93
C GLY A 109 -11.63 8.95 -14.72
N ARG A 110 -10.52 9.36 -14.09
CA ARG A 110 -10.17 10.77 -13.95
C ARG A 110 -9.22 11.12 -15.08
N LEU A 111 -9.61 12.06 -15.95
CA LEU A 111 -8.85 12.49 -17.14
C LEU A 111 -7.49 13.15 -16.84
N CYS A 112 -7.08 13.24 -15.57
CA CYS A 112 -5.84 13.91 -15.17
C CYS A 112 -4.61 12.99 -15.16
N HIS A 113 -4.79 11.68 -15.27
CA HIS A 113 -3.70 10.71 -15.32
C HIS A 113 -4.15 9.37 -15.91
N GLU A 114 -3.18 8.54 -16.28
CA GLU A 114 -3.44 7.21 -16.83
C GLU A 114 -3.93 6.26 -15.75
N VAL A 115 -5.00 5.52 -16.07
CA VAL A 115 -5.59 4.50 -15.22
C VAL A 115 -5.81 3.26 -16.06
N THR A 116 -5.15 2.18 -15.68
CA THR A 116 -5.37 0.85 -16.25
C THR A 116 -6.31 0.08 -15.34
N VAL A 117 -7.40 -0.42 -15.90
CA VAL A 117 -8.41 -1.19 -15.16
C VAL A 117 -8.18 -2.66 -15.41
N HIS A 118 -7.93 -3.42 -14.35
CA HIS A 118 -7.83 -4.88 -14.38
C HIS A 118 -9.09 -5.49 -13.76
N THR A 119 -9.81 -6.30 -14.52
CA THR A 119 -10.96 -7.07 -14.02
C THR A 119 -10.52 -8.49 -13.71
N PHE A 120 -10.84 -8.98 -12.52
CA PHE A 120 -10.57 -10.37 -12.15
C PHE A 120 -11.67 -11.26 -12.74
N MET A 121 -11.33 -12.08 -13.73
CA MET A 121 -12.22 -13.11 -14.26
C MET A 121 -12.05 -14.40 -13.46
N GLU A 122 -12.68 -14.49 -12.29
CA GLU A 122 -12.76 -15.76 -11.55
C GLU A 122 -14.23 -16.20 -11.39
N ASN A 123 -14.51 -17.46 -11.74
CA ASN A 123 -15.80 -18.17 -11.58
C ASN A 123 -16.13 -18.48 -10.11
N SER A 124 -15.66 -17.65 -9.20
CA SER A 124 -15.74 -17.83 -7.76
C SER A 124 -16.51 -16.64 -7.19
N MET A 125 -17.21 -16.86 -6.09
CA MET A 125 -18.02 -15.88 -5.37
C MET A 125 -17.40 -14.47 -5.36
N PRO A 126 -18.21 -13.40 -5.36
CA PRO A 126 -17.70 -12.03 -5.36
C PRO A 126 -16.68 -11.85 -4.23
N GLY A 127 -15.40 -11.76 -4.59
CA GLY A 127 -14.32 -11.58 -3.63
C GLY A 127 -14.51 -10.25 -2.90
N GLU A 128 -14.46 -10.28 -1.57
CA GLU A 128 -14.55 -9.06 -0.78
C GLU A 128 -13.35 -8.15 -1.07
N VAL A 129 -13.53 -6.83 -0.92
CA VAL A 129 -12.42 -5.87 -1.05
C VAL A 129 -11.24 -6.24 -0.14
N SER A 130 -11.51 -6.92 0.98
CA SER A 130 -10.48 -7.48 1.87
C SER A 130 -9.57 -8.48 1.16
N GLU A 131 -10.10 -9.46 0.43
CA GLU A 131 -9.29 -10.50 -0.22
C GLU A 131 -8.38 -9.92 -1.32
N ILE A 132 -8.89 -8.93 -2.07
CA ILE A 132 -8.10 -8.22 -3.08
C ILE A 132 -7.01 -7.40 -2.40
N HIS A 133 -7.33 -6.73 -1.31
CA HIS A 133 -6.37 -5.98 -0.52
C HIS A 133 -5.29 -6.88 0.07
N ASP A 134 -5.63 -8.03 0.64
CA ASP A 134 -4.66 -9.00 1.18
C ASP A 134 -3.71 -9.48 0.09
N ARG A 135 -4.24 -9.85 -1.09
CA ARG A 135 -3.41 -10.23 -2.24
C ARG A 135 -2.47 -9.09 -2.67
N LEU A 136 -2.95 -7.85 -2.70
CA LEU A 136 -2.13 -6.67 -3.03
C LEU A 136 -1.07 -6.41 -1.96
N PHE A 137 -1.46 -6.50 -0.70
CA PHE A 137 -0.62 -6.28 0.45
C PHE A 137 0.55 -7.27 0.43
N HIS A 138 0.26 -8.57 0.36
CA HIS A 138 1.28 -9.62 0.38
C HIS A 138 2.13 -9.69 -0.88
N LYS A 139 1.53 -9.51 -2.07
CA LYS A 139 2.24 -9.76 -3.34
C LYS A 139 2.85 -8.52 -3.97
N ALA A 140 2.34 -7.33 -3.66
CA ALA A 140 2.75 -6.10 -4.34
C ALA A 140 3.32 -5.02 -3.41
N LEU A 141 3.01 -5.03 -2.11
CA LEU A 141 3.49 -3.99 -1.18
C LEU A 141 4.58 -4.49 -0.24
N LEU A 142 4.34 -5.60 0.46
CA LEU A 142 5.28 -6.18 1.43
C LEU A 142 6.69 -6.44 0.85
N PRO A 143 6.84 -6.95 -0.39
CA PRO A 143 8.18 -7.22 -0.92
C PRO A 143 9.04 -5.97 -1.15
N PHE A 144 8.41 -4.80 -1.24
CA PHE A 144 9.08 -3.54 -1.57
C PHE A 144 9.12 -2.55 -0.40
N ALA A 145 8.61 -2.93 0.78
CA ALA A 145 8.64 -2.10 1.97
C ALA A 145 9.95 -2.33 2.74
N ASP A 146 10.70 -1.26 3.00
CA ASP A 146 11.89 -1.31 3.86
C ASP A 146 11.50 -1.29 5.34
N VAL A 147 10.45 -0.55 5.68
CA VAL A 147 9.89 -0.45 7.03
C VAL A 147 8.37 -0.49 6.96
N ILE A 148 7.76 -1.32 7.81
CA ILE A 148 6.31 -1.42 7.94
C ILE A 148 5.90 -0.93 9.33
N CYS A 149 5.06 0.09 9.38
CA CYS A 149 4.44 0.56 10.61
C CYS A 149 2.97 0.13 10.64
N VAL A 150 2.68 -0.79 11.56
CA VAL A 150 1.34 -1.32 11.79
C VAL A 150 0.73 -0.63 13.01
N PHE A 151 -0.41 0.04 12.83
CA PHE A 151 -1.10 0.75 13.91
C PHE A 151 -2.11 -0.17 14.58
N VAL A 152 -1.65 -0.90 15.61
CA VAL A 152 -2.41 -1.99 16.26
C VAL A 152 -3.76 -1.54 16.83
N GLU A 153 -3.88 -0.30 17.32
CA GLU A 153 -5.16 0.25 17.80
C GLU A 153 -6.24 0.32 16.71
N ASP A 154 -5.84 0.38 15.44
CA ASP A 154 -6.76 0.38 14.30
C ASP A 154 -7.17 -1.04 13.87
N ILE A 155 -6.48 -2.06 14.38
CA ILE A 155 -6.73 -3.45 14.09
C ILE A 155 -7.73 -3.96 15.12
N VAL A 156 -8.99 -4.11 14.72
CA VAL A 156 -9.99 -4.83 15.52
C VAL A 156 -9.80 -6.34 15.26
N PHE A 157 -8.60 -6.87 15.53
CA PHE A 157 -8.30 -8.31 15.50
C PHE A 157 -7.47 -8.68 16.72
N ASP A 158 -7.58 -9.94 17.13
CA ASP A 158 -6.71 -10.53 18.14
C ASP A 158 -5.25 -10.35 17.67
N PRO A 159 -4.39 -9.67 18.45
CA PRO A 159 -2.98 -9.44 18.09
C PRO A 159 -2.25 -10.70 17.62
N HIS A 160 -2.67 -11.88 18.10
CA HIS A 160 -2.09 -13.17 17.74
C HIS A 160 -2.15 -13.50 16.25
N ASP A 161 -3.16 -13.07 15.50
CA ASP A 161 -3.30 -13.45 14.08
C ASP A 161 -2.37 -12.62 13.18
N VAL A 162 -2.19 -11.33 13.48
CA VAL A 162 -1.25 -10.45 12.74
C VAL A 162 0.20 -10.89 12.97
N PHE A 163 0.56 -11.21 14.22
CA PHE A 163 1.90 -11.72 14.50
C PHE A 163 2.12 -13.09 13.86
N ARG A 164 1.09 -13.95 13.78
CA ARG A 164 1.19 -15.26 13.13
C ARG A 164 1.44 -15.11 11.64
N GLU A 165 0.69 -14.29 10.91
CA GLU A 165 0.90 -14.12 9.47
C GLU A 165 2.24 -13.46 9.13
N LEU A 166 2.63 -12.41 9.86
CA LEU A 166 3.94 -11.77 9.66
C LEU A 166 5.09 -12.72 9.98
N TYR A 167 4.94 -13.55 11.02
CA TYR A 167 5.92 -14.55 11.41
C TYR A 167 5.99 -15.70 10.41
N GLU A 168 4.86 -16.22 9.94
CA GLU A 168 4.78 -17.29 8.95
C GLU A 168 5.38 -16.85 7.60
N ASP A 169 5.10 -15.61 7.16
CA ASP A 169 5.70 -15.05 5.95
C ASP A 169 7.22 -14.89 6.10
N ALA A 170 7.70 -14.34 7.23
CA ALA A 170 9.12 -14.24 7.53
C ALA A 170 9.81 -15.62 7.59
N CYS A 171 9.17 -16.61 8.21
CA CYS A 171 9.66 -17.99 8.27
C CYS A 171 9.69 -18.66 6.89
N SER A 172 8.70 -18.40 6.03
CA SER A 172 8.67 -18.94 4.68
C SER A 172 9.82 -18.40 3.82
N ARG A 173 10.12 -17.10 3.96
CA ARG A 173 11.25 -16.44 3.28
C ARG A 173 12.58 -16.98 3.79
N ALA A 174 12.78 -17.06 5.11
CA ALA A 174 13.97 -17.65 5.71
C ALA A 174 14.19 -19.12 5.31
N SER A 175 13.11 -19.90 5.18
CA SER A 175 13.18 -21.30 4.75
C SER A 175 13.53 -21.45 3.28
N SER A 176 13.11 -20.51 2.42
CA SER A 176 13.43 -20.51 0.99
C SER A 176 14.90 -20.16 0.69
N GLU A 177 15.57 -19.47 1.60
CA GLU A 177 17.00 -19.11 1.50
C GLU A 177 17.93 -20.22 2.04
N PHE A 178 17.40 -21.16 2.83
CA PHE A 178 18.18 -22.26 3.41
C PHE A 178 18.36 -23.41 2.40
N LYS A 179 19.44 -23.39 1.61
CA LYS A 179 19.92 -24.59 0.89
C LYS A 179 20.88 -25.37 1.80
N PRO A 180 20.50 -26.56 2.32
CA PRO A 180 21.44 -27.37 3.09
C PRO A 180 22.50 -27.92 2.15
N GLY A 181 23.69 -27.32 2.16
CA GLY A 181 24.88 -27.82 1.52
C GLY A 181 25.54 -28.92 2.35
N TYR A 182 24.90 -30.08 2.49
CA TYR A 182 25.59 -31.27 2.99
C TYR A 182 25.93 -32.18 1.81
N LYS A 183 27.20 -32.15 1.39
CA LYS A 183 27.81 -33.27 0.66
C LYS A 183 28.17 -34.32 1.70
N GLY A 184 27.68 -35.55 1.47
CA GLY A 184 27.85 -36.71 2.36
C GLY A 184 29.27 -37.23 2.45
#